data_AF-G0WJI9-F1
#
_entry.id   AF-G0WJI9-F1
#
_cell.length_a   1.000
_cell.length_b   1.000
_cell.length_c   1.000
_cell.angle_alpha   90.00
_cell.angle_beta   90.00
_cell.angle_gamma   90.00
#
_symmetry.space_group_name_H-M   'P 1'
#
loop_
_entity.id
_entity.type
_entity.pdbx_description
1 polymer ?
#
loop_
_entity_poly.entity_id
_entity_poly.type
_entity_poly.pdbx_seq_one_letter_code
_entity_poly.pdbx_strand_id
1 'polypeptide(L)'
;MVGTMAKIDDSVKKKVPELRFKGFTDEWEQRKFADFIDVKSGKDYKHLNSGSIPVYGTGGYMLSVDRALSDIDAIGIGRKGTIDKPYLLKAPFWTVDTLFYAVPKQNIDLQFSLSILKK
;
A
#
# COMPACT_ATOMS: atom_id res chain seq x y z
N MET A 1 -9.93 -22.52 -45.52
CA MET A 1 -11.32 -22.06 -45.33
C MET A 1 -11.69 -22.39 -43.90
N VAL A 2 -11.79 -21.34 -43.07
CA VAL A 2 -12.28 -21.21 -41.68
C VAL A 2 -12.16 -22.43 -40.74
N GLY A 3 -11.13 -22.42 -39.90
CA GLY A 3 -11.11 -23.16 -38.65
C GLY A 3 -11.94 -22.42 -37.60
N THR A 4 -12.94 -23.08 -37.04
CA THR A 4 -13.81 -22.58 -35.97
C THR A 4 -12.98 -22.36 -34.71
N MET A 5 -12.69 -21.11 -34.37
CA MET A 5 -12.10 -20.75 -33.08
C MET A 5 -13.23 -20.80 -32.05
N ALA A 6 -13.09 -21.68 -31.06
CA ALA A 6 -14.06 -21.94 -30.01
C ALA A 6 -14.49 -20.64 -29.33
N LYS A 7 -15.80 -20.49 -29.13
CA LYS A 7 -16.35 -19.47 -28.24
C LYS A 7 -15.83 -19.76 -26.83
N ILE A 8 -15.16 -18.78 -26.23
CA ILE A 8 -14.90 -18.77 -24.80
C ILE A 8 -16.27 -18.60 -24.15
N ASP A 9 -16.81 -19.69 -23.60
CA ASP A 9 -17.98 -19.64 -22.73
C ASP A 9 -17.51 -19.16 -21.35
N ASP A 10 -17.46 -17.83 -21.19
CA ASP A 10 -17.35 -17.16 -19.90
C ASP A 10 -18.70 -17.28 -19.16
N SER A 11 -19.08 -18.52 -18.82
CA SER A 11 -20.12 -18.76 -17.84
C SER A 11 -19.78 -17.92 -16.59
N VAL A 12 -20.55 -16.85 -16.41
CA VAL A 12 -20.25 -15.76 -15.48
C VAL A 12 -20.27 -16.32 -14.06
N LYS A 13 -19.10 -16.74 -13.56
CA LYS A 13 -18.92 -17.00 -12.13
C LYS A 13 -19.19 -15.68 -11.42
N LYS A 14 -20.34 -15.59 -10.75
CA LYS A 14 -20.76 -14.45 -9.93
C LYS A 14 -19.57 -14.00 -9.08
N LYS A 15 -19.14 -12.74 -9.22
CA LYS A 15 -17.99 -12.17 -8.49
C LYS A 15 -18.38 -11.84 -7.05
N VAL A 16 -18.85 -12.84 -6.31
CA VAL A 16 -19.38 -12.71 -4.95
C VAL A 16 -18.51 -13.54 -4.01
N PRO A 17 -17.87 -12.91 -3.00
CA PRO A 17 -17.10 -13.64 -1.99
C PRO A 17 -17.98 -14.58 -1.17
N GLU A 18 -17.38 -15.67 -0.69
CA GLU A 18 -18.04 -16.64 0.20
C GLU A 18 -18.47 -16.02 1.55
N LEU A 19 -17.71 -15.05 2.04
CA LEU A 19 -17.99 -14.31 3.27
C LEU A 19 -18.33 -12.85 2.97
N ARG A 20 -19.46 -12.38 3.52
CA ARG A 20 -19.92 -11.01 3.29
C ARG A 20 -20.78 -10.47 4.42
N PHE A 21 -20.67 -9.18 4.69
CA PHE A 21 -21.56 -8.49 5.62
C PHE A 21 -22.98 -8.41 5.06
N LYS A 22 -23.97 -8.50 5.95
CA LYS A 22 -25.39 -8.36 5.57
C LYS A 22 -25.63 -7.00 4.91
N GLY A 23 -26.35 -7.00 3.80
CA GLY A 23 -26.66 -5.79 3.02
C GLY A 23 -25.66 -5.46 1.90
N PHE A 24 -24.52 -6.14 1.83
CA PHE A 24 -23.61 -6.03 0.69
C PHE A 24 -23.84 -7.23 -0.24
N THR A 25 -24.70 -7.08 -1.25
CA THR A 25 -25.07 -8.19 -2.16
C THR A 25 -24.55 -8.04 -3.58
N ASP A 26 -24.11 -6.84 -3.96
CA ASP A 26 -23.72 -6.48 -5.33
C ASP A 26 -22.44 -7.18 -5.78
N GLU A 27 -22.19 -7.34 -7.07
CA GLU A 27 -20.95 -7.98 -7.52
C GLU A 27 -19.72 -7.13 -7.20
N TRP A 28 -18.57 -7.78 -6.98
CA TRP A 28 -17.30 -7.06 -6.89
C TRP A 28 -16.91 -6.51 -8.25
N GLU A 29 -16.49 -5.25 -8.22
CA GLU A 29 -15.91 -4.56 -9.34
C GLU A 29 -14.39 -4.53 -9.24
N GLN A 30 -13.73 -4.70 -10.38
CA GLN A 30 -12.29 -4.54 -10.45
C GLN A 30 -11.94 -3.04 -10.50
N ARG A 31 -10.95 -2.64 -9.72
CA ARG A 31 -10.42 -1.26 -9.66
C ARG A 31 -8.91 -1.27 -9.79
N LYS A 32 -8.33 -0.16 -10.24
CA LYS A 32 -6.86 -0.04 -10.34
C LYS A 32 -6.31 0.34 -8.97
N PHE A 33 -5.16 -0.24 -8.62
CA PHE A 33 -4.47 0.06 -7.36
C PHE A 33 -4.17 1.56 -7.19
N ALA A 34 -3.74 2.20 -8.27
CA ALA A 34 -3.46 3.64 -8.31
C ALA A 34 -4.69 4.53 -8.10
N ASP A 35 -5.92 3.99 -8.20
CA ASP A 35 -7.13 4.78 -7.96
C ASP A 35 -7.31 5.06 -6.47
N PHE A 36 -6.75 4.23 -5.58
CA PHE A 36 -7.00 4.27 -4.14
C PHE A 36 -5.79 4.53 -3.24
N ILE A 37 -4.56 4.46 -3.76
CA ILE A 37 -3.36 4.68 -2.95
C ILE A 37 -2.35 5.56 -3.68
N ASP A 38 -1.70 6.44 -2.91
CA ASP A 38 -0.61 7.27 -3.38
C ASP A 38 0.71 6.73 -2.82
N VAL A 39 1.61 6.27 -3.71
CA VAL A 39 2.94 5.80 -3.34
C VAL A 39 3.93 6.95 -3.44
N LYS A 40 4.69 7.18 -2.36
CA LYS A 40 5.64 8.27 -2.22
C LYS A 40 7.04 7.71 -1.92
N SER A 41 8.05 8.41 -2.40
CA SER A 41 9.46 8.07 -2.17
C SER A 41 9.99 8.66 -0.88
N GLY A 42 10.85 7.90 -0.19
CA GLY A 42 11.69 8.45 0.88
C GLY A 42 12.76 9.41 0.35
N LYS A 43 13.47 10.05 1.28
CA LYS A 43 14.48 11.09 0.99
C LYS A 43 15.71 10.94 1.87
N ASP A 44 16.85 11.46 1.41
CA ASP A 44 18.04 11.56 2.24
C ASP A 44 17.77 12.41 3.48
N TYR A 45 18.34 12.03 4.62
CA TYR A 45 18.09 12.66 5.92
C TYR A 45 19.35 13.31 6.53
N LYS A 46 20.52 13.13 5.92
CA LYS A 46 21.82 13.52 6.51
C LYS A 46 21.98 15.03 6.76
N HIS A 47 21.14 15.83 6.14
CA HIS A 47 21.11 17.29 6.28
C HIS A 47 20.20 17.77 7.43
N LEU A 48 19.48 16.87 8.09
CA LEU A 48 18.60 17.17 9.22
C LEU A 48 19.36 17.06 10.54
N ASN A 49 18.92 17.82 11.54
CA ASN A 49 19.50 17.71 12.88
C ASN A 49 18.88 16.53 13.62
N SER A 50 19.52 16.10 14.70
CA SER A 50 18.94 15.15 15.64
C SER A 50 17.66 15.71 16.26
N GLY A 51 16.66 14.86 16.42
CA GLY A 51 15.38 15.22 17.02
C GLY A 51 14.60 13.99 17.43
N SER A 52 13.27 14.11 17.52
CA SER A 52 12.38 13.04 18.00
C SER A 52 11.60 12.31 16.90
N ILE A 53 11.74 12.71 15.64
CA ILE A 53 10.98 12.13 14.53
C ILE A 53 11.70 10.89 14.01
N PRO A 54 11.10 9.69 14.07
CA PRO A 54 11.77 8.47 13.68
C PRO A 54 12.03 8.42 12.17
N VAL A 55 13.24 7.98 11.82
CA VAL A 55 13.68 7.69 10.45
C VAL A 55 13.60 6.18 10.22
N TYR A 56 12.90 5.76 9.18
CA TYR A 56 12.76 4.36 8.78
C TYR A 56 13.44 4.07 7.44
N GLY A 57 14.08 2.91 7.37
CA GLY A 57 14.51 2.28 6.12
C GLY A 57 13.83 0.93 5.93
N THR A 58 14.25 0.20 4.90
CA THR A 58 13.74 -1.17 4.66
C THR A 58 13.92 -2.09 5.88
N GLY A 59 15.00 -1.91 6.66
CA GLY A 59 15.28 -2.67 7.88
C GLY A 59 14.53 -2.21 9.14
N GLY A 60 13.64 -1.23 9.03
CA GLY A 60 12.93 -0.63 10.17
C GLY A 60 13.60 0.66 10.66
N TYR A 61 13.46 0.94 11.96
CA TYR A 61 13.96 2.16 12.59
C TYR A 61 15.49 2.29 12.45
N MET A 62 15.96 3.51 12.19
CA MET A 62 17.39 3.81 12.01
C MET A 62 17.90 4.80 13.05
N LEU A 63 17.26 5.97 13.16
CA LEU A 63 17.60 7.08 14.08
C LEU A 63 16.41 8.03 14.19
N SER A 64 16.60 9.19 14.84
CA SER A 64 15.58 10.24 14.90
C SER A 64 16.13 11.61 14.50
N VAL A 65 15.30 12.39 13.81
CA VAL A 65 15.62 13.73 13.25
C VAL A 65 14.59 14.77 13.70
N ASP A 66 14.87 16.05 13.45
CA ASP A 66 14.04 17.19 13.86
C ASP A 66 12.87 17.51 12.91
N ARG A 67 12.75 16.81 11.78
CA ARG A 67 11.73 17.06 10.75
C ARG A 67 11.06 15.78 10.27
N ALA A 68 9.76 15.85 10.05
CA ALA A 68 8.98 14.79 9.42
C ALA A 68 8.97 14.91 7.89
N LEU A 69 8.92 13.75 7.23
CA LEU A 69 8.58 13.65 5.81
C LEU A 69 7.06 13.52 5.63
N SER A 70 6.39 12.94 6.62
CA SER A 70 4.93 12.76 6.66
C SER A 70 4.41 12.93 8.08
N ASP A 71 3.32 13.68 8.21
CA ASP A 71 2.54 13.87 9.44
C ASP A 71 1.26 13.01 9.47
N ILE A 72 1.12 12.08 8.52
CA ILE A 72 0.02 11.13 8.44
C ILE A 72 0.55 9.70 8.43
N ASP A 73 -0.18 8.79 9.10
CA ASP A 73 0.12 7.37 9.10
C ASP A 73 0.15 6.83 7.66
N ALA A 74 1.01 5.85 7.41
CA ALA A 74 1.19 5.27 6.09
C ALA A 74 1.60 3.79 6.16
N ILE A 75 1.78 3.18 4.99
CA ILE A 75 2.30 1.82 4.86
C ILE A 75 3.71 1.91 4.27
N GLY A 76 4.71 1.48 5.02
CA GLY A 76 6.08 1.31 4.52
C GLY A 76 6.16 0.13 3.57
N ILE A 77 6.75 0.35 2.40
CA ILE A 77 6.97 -0.66 1.35
C ILE A 77 8.46 -0.68 1.03
N GLY A 78 9.13 -1.77 1.42
CA GLY A 78 10.55 -1.98 1.16
C GLY A 78 10.85 -2.13 -0.33
N ARG A 79 12.14 -2.08 -0.68
CA ARG A 79 12.61 -2.35 -2.06
C ARG A 79 12.80 -3.87 -2.29
N LYS A 80 13.41 -4.22 -3.44
CA LYS A 80 13.74 -5.61 -3.84
C LYS A 80 14.27 -6.43 -2.65
N GLY A 81 13.66 -7.59 -2.40
CA GLY A 81 13.98 -8.47 -1.28
C GLY A 81 13.12 -8.26 -0.02
N THR A 82 12.42 -7.13 0.08
CA THR A 82 11.55 -6.79 1.23
C THR A 82 10.21 -6.19 0.82
N ILE A 83 9.94 -6.13 -0.48
CA ILE A 83 8.71 -5.55 -1.05
C ILE A 83 7.46 -6.26 -0.53
N ASP A 84 7.55 -7.57 -0.28
CA ASP A 84 6.45 -8.42 0.21
C ASP A 84 6.25 -8.35 1.74
N LYS A 85 6.95 -7.44 2.43
CA LYS A 85 6.85 -7.26 3.89
C LYS A 85 6.42 -5.83 4.27
N PRO A 86 5.25 -5.34 3.80
CA PRO A 86 4.77 -4.01 4.13
C PRO A 86 4.37 -3.91 5.60
N TYR A 87 4.57 -2.73 6.19
CA TYR A 87 4.30 -2.49 7.61
C TYR A 87 3.76 -1.09 7.86
N LEU A 88 3.14 -0.88 9.02
CA LEU A 88 2.58 0.42 9.38
C LEU A 88 3.68 1.38 9.80
N LEU A 89 3.62 2.59 9.26
CA LEU A 89 4.39 3.74 9.71
C LEU A 89 3.46 4.66 10.49
N LYS A 90 3.81 4.93 11.75
CA LYS A 90 3.08 5.85 12.62
C LYS A 90 3.65 7.23 12.50
N ALA A 91 2.80 8.20 12.21
CA ALA A 91 3.20 9.60 12.11
C ALA A 91 3.49 10.22 13.49
N PRO A 92 4.32 11.26 13.53
CA PRO A 92 5.14 11.75 12.43
C PRO A 92 6.33 10.82 12.12
N PHE A 93 6.76 10.74 10.86
CA PHE A 93 7.92 9.93 10.47
C PHE A 93 8.71 10.51 9.30
N TRP A 94 9.94 10.03 9.13
CA TRP A 94 10.75 10.17 7.92
C TRP A 94 11.04 8.79 7.32
N THR A 95 11.09 8.67 5.99
CA THR A 95 11.61 7.45 5.33
C THR A 95 12.80 7.77 4.46
N VAL A 96 13.78 6.89 4.42
CA VAL A 96 14.93 7.01 3.52
C VAL A 96 14.61 6.46 2.12
N ASP A 97 15.46 6.72 1.14
CA ASP A 97 15.25 6.34 -0.26
C ASP A 97 14.94 4.84 -0.43
N THR A 98 15.52 3.98 0.41
CA THR A 98 15.28 2.53 0.41
C THR A 98 13.88 2.10 0.86
N LEU A 99 13.02 3.01 1.32
CA LEU A 99 11.67 2.71 1.79
C LEU A 99 10.65 3.67 1.17
N PHE A 100 9.79 3.13 0.30
CA PHE A 100 8.60 3.84 -0.14
C PHE A 100 7.56 3.86 0.98
N TYR A 101 6.65 4.81 0.95
CA TYR A 101 5.48 4.80 1.81
C TYR A 101 4.23 5.07 1.00
N ALA A 102 3.16 4.33 1.31
CA ALA A 102 1.90 4.39 0.60
C ALA A 102 0.81 4.96 1.51
N VAL A 103 0.09 5.95 1.00
CA VAL A 103 -0.97 6.67 1.71
C VAL A 103 -2.30 6.37 1.01
N PRO A 104 -3.28 5.77 1.69
CA PRO A 104 -4.63 5.61 1.13
C PRO A 104 -5.25 6.96 0.80
N LYS A 105 -5.98 7.04 -0.32
CA LYS A 105 -6.80 8.21 -0.64
C LYS A 105 -7.99 8.32 0.32
N GLN A 106 -8.67 9.46 0.27
CA GLN A 106 -9.79 9.75 1.17
C GLN A 106 -10.84 8.62 1.19
N ASN A 107 -11.38 8.36 2.38
CA ASN A 107 -12.40 7.31 2.64
C ASN A 107 -11.92 5.86 2.45
N ILE A 108 -10.61 5.62 2.45
CA ILE A 108 -10.05 4.28 2.35
C ILE A 108 -9.27 3.97 3.61
N ASP A 109 -9.65 2.89 4.27
CA ASP A 109 -9.04 2.50 5.53
C ASP A 109 -7.59 2.03 5.34
N LEU A 110 -6.72 2.43 6.28
CA LEU A 110 -5.30 2.13 6.25
C LEU A 110 -5.03 0.63 6.48
N GLN A 111 -5.77 -0.01 7.39
CA GLN A 111 -5.59 -1.44 7.68
C GLN A 111 -6.10 -2.30 6.53
N PHE A 112 -7.21 -1.90 5.91
CA PHE A 112 -7.70 -2.51 4.69
C PHE A 112 -6.68 -2.38 3.54
N SER A 113 -6.09 -1.19 3.37
CA SER A 113 -5.03 -0.99 2.37
C SER A 113 -3.80 -1.87 2.63
N LEU A 114 -3.43 -2.02 3.91
CA LEU A 114 -2.32 -2.90 4.31
C LEU A 114 -2.63 -4.37 4.05
N SER A 115 -3.86 -4.82 4.29
CA SER A 115 -4.25 -6.23 4.06
C SER A 115 -4.19 -6.59 2.57
N ILE A 116 -4.50 -5.65 1.66
CA ILE A 116 -4.34 -5.84 0.22
C ILE A 116 -2.86 -6.04 -0.16
N LEU A 117 -1.95 -5.33 0.52
CA LEU A 117 -0.51 -5.38 0.23
C LEU A 117 0.21 -6.60 0.84
N LYS A 118 -0.36 -7.25 1.85
CA LYS A 118 0.24 -8.38 2.61
C LYS A 118 -0.08 -9.77 2.05
N LYS A 119 -0.19 -9.89 0.73
CA LYS A 119 -0.64 -11.14 0.08
C LYS A 119 0.23 -12.37 0.39
#